data_AF-A0A7K0A8X5-F1
#
_entry.id   AF-A0A7K0A8X5-F1
#
_cell.length_a   1.000
_cell.length_b   1.000
_cell.length_c   1.000
_cell.angle_alpha   90.00
_cell.angle_beta   90.00
_cell.angle_gamma   90.00
#
_symmetry.space_group_name_H-M   'P 1'
#
loop_
_entity.id
_entity.type
_entity.pdbx_description
1 polymer ?
#
loop_
_entity_poly.entity_id
_entity_poly.type
_entity_poly.pdbx_seq_one_letter_code
_entity_poly.pdbx_strand_id
1 'polypeptide(L)'
;MSWTGWSRWTPRWCPLISTPRAPAAAPATQGALVNHTFRPGEPADHALGRSRGGWTTKVHGACDGAGQPLALLLSGGNVKDTTELARLLVGINVPRAGPGRPRTRPDHLVADKGYSSKANRALLRRRGIGH
;
A
#
# COMPACT_ATOMS: atom_id res chain seq x y z
N MET A 1 -4.02 39.87 -0.35
CA MET A 1 -2.79 39.06 -0.22
C MET A 1 -2.69 38.17 -1.45
N SER A 2 -1.74 38.48 -2.34
CA SER A 2 -1.56 37.83 -3.63
C SER A 2 -0.91 36.46 -3.47
N TRP A 3 -1.44 35.47 -4.19
CA TRP A 3 -0.92 34.12 -4.29
C TRP A 3 0.07 34.07 -5.47
N THR A 4 1.36 33.97 -5.21
CA THR A 4 2.38 33.67 -6.22
C THR A 4 3.35 32.64 -5.65
N GLY A 5 3.32 31.44 -6.22
CA GLY A 5 4.22 30.36 -5.82
C GLY A 5 3.95 29.09 -6.61
N TRP A 6 4.50 29.01 -7.82
CA TRP A 6 4.56 27.77 -8.61
C TRP A 6 5.30 26.68 -7.82
N SER A 7 4.62 25.58 -7.50
CA SER A 7 5.29 24.37 -7.01
C SER A 7 6.03 23.71 -8.17
N ARG A 8 7.36 23.86 -8.15
CA ARG A 8 8.32 23.10 -8.96
C ARG A 8 8.09 21.61 -8.73
N TRP A 9 7.83 20.89 -9.81
CA TRP A 9 7.85 19.43 -9.87
C TRP A 9 9.16 18.90 -9.26
N THR A 10 9.06 17.86 -8.43
CA THR A 10 10.21 17.03 -8.08
C THR A 10 10.77 16.40 -9.35
N PRO A 11 12.10 16.36 -9.54
CA PRO A 11 12.68 15.66 -10.67
C PRO A 11 12.35 14.17 -10.56
N ARG A 12 11.93 13.59 -11.68
CA ARG A 12 11.77 12.14 -11.82
C ARG A 12 13.15 11.51 -11.63
N TRP A 13 13.39 10.90 -10.47
CA TRP A 13 14.55 10.04 -10.26
C TRP A 13 14.40 8.80 -11.13
N CYS A 14 15.09 8.78 -12.26
CA CYS A 14 15.36 7.57 -13.04
C CYS A 14 16.78 7.10 -12.67
N PRO A 15 16.95 6.13 -11.75
CA PRO A 15 18.25 5.47 -11.66
C PRO A 15 18.52 4.76 -12.99
N LEU A 16 19.70 5.02 -13.57
CA LEU A 16 20.26 4.25 -14.68
C LEU A 16 20.61 2.86 -14.14
N ILE A 17 19.74 1.87 -14.38
CA ILE A 17 20.12 0.48 -14.25
C ILE A 17 21.00 0.17 -15.47
N SER A 18 22.32 0.27 -15.29
CA SER A 18 23.28 -0.29 -16.24
C SER A 18 23.18 -1.81 -16.18
N THR A 19 22.22 -2.38 -16.91
CA THR A 19 22.30 -3.78 -17.32
C THR A 19 22.99 -3.81 -18.68
N PRO A 20 24.12 -4.53 -18.84
CA PRO A 20 24.68 -4.75 -20.17
C PRO A 20 23.61 -5.34 -21.08
N ARG A 21 23.58 -4.89 -22.34
CA ARG A 21 22.66 -5.41 -23.36
C ARG A 21 23.00 -6.90 -23.54
N ALA A 22 22.09 -7.77 -23.13
CA ALA A 22 22.19 -9.19 -23.47
C ALA A 22 22.27 -9.34 -25.00
N PRO A 23 23.07 -10.29 -25.52
CA PRO A 23 23.05 -10.60 -26.95
C PRO A 23 21.62 -10.95 -27.37
N ALA A 24 21.27 -10.65 -28.63
CA ALA A 24 19.93 -10.84 -29.18
C ALA A 24 19.41 -12.25 -28.83
N ALA A 25 18.42 -12.30 -27.93
CA ALA A 25 17.82 -13.54 -27.48
C ALA A 25 16.96 -14.13 -28.61
N ALA A 26 17.00 -15.46 -28.71
CA ALA A 26 16.12 -16.32 -29.50
C ALA A 26 14.64 -15.89 -29.42
N PRO A 27 13.79 -16.25 -30.42
CA PRO A 27 12.37 -15.88 -30.44
C PRO A 27 11.74 -16.11 -29.06
N ALA A 28 11.12 -15.06 -28.53
CA ALA A 28 10.62 -14.99 -27.17
C ALA A 28 9.80 -16.24 -26.83
N THR A 29 10.37 -17.13 -26.04
CA THR A 29 9.61 -18.18 -25.37
C THR A 29 8.62 -17.46 -24.47
N GLN A 30 7.34 -17.71 -24.72
CA GLN A 30 6.20 -17.30 -23.93
C GLN A 30 6.59 -17.14 -22.44
N GLY A 31 6.44 -15.93 -21.91
CA GLY A 31 6.89 -15.59 -20.55
C GLY A 31 6.45 -16.63 -19.51
N ALA A 32 7.24 -16.77 -18.44
CA ALA A 32 7.08 -17.83 -17.44
C ALA A 32 5.61 -18.08 -17.05
N LEU A 33 5.25 -19.36 -16.97
CA LEU A 33 3.91 -19.83 -16.59
C LEU A 33 3.44 -19.15 -15.29
N VAL A 34 2.14 -18.90 -15.20
CA VAL A 34 1.51 -18.34 -13.99
C VAL A 34 1.74 -19.29 -12.82
N ASN A 35 2.57 -18.87 -11.87
CA ASN A 35 2.90 -19.66 -10.67
C ASN A 35 2.26 -18.99 -9.42
N HIS A 36 0.95 -18.76 -9.48
CA HIS A 36 0.17 -18.20 -8.36
C HIS A 36 -0.27 -19.28 -7.36
N THR A 37 0.17 -20.52 -7.56
CA THR A 37 -0.18 -21.64 -6.68
C THR A 37 0.56 -21.51 -5.36
N PHE A 38 -0.22 -21.33 -4.31
CA PHE A 38 0.19 -21.47 -2.92
C PHE A 38 1.02 -22.76 -2.74
N ARG A 39 2.25 -22.65 -2.21
CA ARG A 39 3.06 -23.82 -1.87
C ARG A 39 2.61 -24.36 -0.50
N PRO A 40 2.18 -25.63 -0.39
CA PRO A 40 1.83 -26.22 0.90
C PRO A 40 3.04 -26.17 1.85
N GLY A 41 2.86 -25.61 3.05
CA GLY A 41 3.87 -25.59 4.11
C GLY A 41 4.61 -24.26 4.31
N GLU A 42 4.44 -23.27 3.42
CA GLU A 42 4.97 -21.92 3.63
C GLU A 42 3.94 -21.08 4.41
N PRO A 43 4.28 -20.55 5.60
CA PRO A 43 3.34 -19.80 6.40
C PRO A 43 2.98 -18.48 5.70
N ALA A 44 1.70 -18.11 5.80
CA ALA A 44 1.08 -17.03 5.02
C ALA A 44 1.48 -15.61 5.48
N ASP A 45 2.29 -15.49 6.55
CA ASP A 45 2.53 -14.25 7.30
C ASP A 45 3.83 -13.51 6.94
N HIS A 46 4.66 -14.05 6.03
CA HIS A 46 5.90 -13.38 5.58
C HIS A 46 5.68 -12.08 4.80
N ALA A 47 4.44 -11.78 4.41
CA ALA A 47 4.10 -10.62 3.56
C ALA A 47 4.87 -10.59 2.22
N LEU A 48 5.24 -11.77 1.69
CA LEU A 48 5.86 -11.94 0.39
C LEU A 48 4.82 -12.38 -0.65
N GLY A 49 4.87 -11.77 -1.82
CA GLY A 49 3.97 -12.02 -2.92
C GLY A 49 4.69 -12.30 -4.23
N ARG A 50 4.22 -13.29 -4.99
CA ARG A 50 4.78 -13.63 -6.30
C ARG A 50 4.31 -12.66 -7.39
N SER A 51 5.26 -12.16 -8.17
CA SER A 51 5.04 -11.39 -9.38
C SER A 51 5.89 -11.94 -10.53
N ARG A 52 5.70 -11.44 -11.75
CA ARG A 52 6.55 -11.79 -12.91
C ARG A 52 8.03 -11.44 -12.70
N GLY A 53 8.33 -10.43 -11.87
CA GLY A 53 9.68 -10.00 -11.54
C GLY A 53 10.29 -10.71 -10.32
N GLY A 54 9.63 -11.75 -9.79
CA GLY A 54 10.06 -12.42 -8.56
C GLY A 54 9.20 -12.06 -7.34
N TRP A 55 9.79 -12.15 -6.15
CA TRP A 55 9.12 -11.88 -4.87
C TRP A 55 9.04 -10.38 -4.59
N THR A 56 7.88 -9.95 -4.09
CA THR A 56 7.57 -8.53 -3.84
C THR A 56 6.74 -8.37 -2.57
N THR A 57 6.86 -7.21 -1.93
CA THR A 57 6.10 -6.80 -0.74
C THR A 57 5.50 -5.42 -0.98
N LYS A 58 4.34 -5.16 -0.36
CA LYS A 58 3.72 -3.85 -0.25
C LYS A 58 3.74 -3.37 1.18
N VAL A 59 3.97 -2.07 1.35
CA VAL A 59 3.81 -1.37 2.61
C VAL A 59 2.57 -0.50 2.51
N HIS A 60 1.59 -0.76 3.37
CA HIS A 60 0.40 0.06 3.54
C HIS A 60 0.60 0.95 4.77
N GLY A 61 0.46 2.26 4.61
CA GLY A 61 0.66 3.21 5.69
C GLY A 61 -0.56 4.11 5.90
N ALA A 62 -0.88 4.37 7.16
CA ALA A 62 -1.82 5.41 7.56
C ALA A 62 -1.05 6.47 8.34
N CYS A 63 -1.29 7.74 8.03
CA CYS A 63 -0.72 8.87 8.74
C CYS A 63 -1.82 9.84 9.20
N ASP A 64 -1.50 10.67 10.19
CA ASP A 64 -2.34 11.80 10.56
C ASP A 64 -2.20 12.98 9.56
N GLY A 65 -2.89 14.10 9.85
CA GLY A 65 -2.86 15.30 9.01
C GLY A 65 -1.50 16.02 8.98
N ALA A 66 -0.60 15.73 9.92
CA ALA A 66 0.76 16.25 9.96
C ALA A 66 1.78 15.29 9.28
N GLY A 67 1.30 14.14 8.79
CA GLY A 67 2.14 13.11 8.17
C GLY A 67 2.78 12.14 9.17
N GLN A 68 2.41 12.17 10.45
CA GLN A 68 2.94 11.23 11.44
C GLN A 68 2.35 9.84 11.21
N PRO A 69 3.17 8.77 11.13
CA PRO A 69 2.68 7.43 10.90
C PRO A 69 1.86 6.93 12.09
N LEU A 70 0.63 6.48 11.83
CA LEU A 70 -0.29 5.91 12.80
C LEU A 70 -0.34 4.38 12.74
N ALA A 71 -0.15 3.80 11.55
CA ALA A 71 -0.15 2.37 11.33
C ALA A 71 0.66 2.00 10.08
N LEU A 72 1.38 0.89 10.14
CA LEU A 72 2.03 0.26 9.00
C LEU A 72 1.61 -1.20 8.93
N LEU A 73 1.33 -1.67 7.72
CA LEU A 73 0.95 -3.05 7.45
C LEU A 73 1.71 -3.55 6.22
N LEU A 74 2.28 -4.75 6.32
CA LEU A 74 2.90 -5.42 5.19
C LEU A 74 1.94 -6.43 4.56
N SER A 75 1.98 -6.52 3.24
CA SER A 75 1.32 -7.56 2.48
C SER A 75 2.18 -8.04 1.32
N GLY A 76 1.87 -9.22 0.78
CA GLY A 76 2.51 -9.68 -0.45
C GLY A 76 2.22 -8.73 -1.61
N GLY A 77 3.18 -8.52 -2.51
CA GLY A 77 3.00 -7.56 -3.61
C GLY A 77 1.86 -7.88 -4.59
N ASN A 78 1.41 -9.14 -4.63
CA ASN A 78 0.23 -9.56 -5.40
C ASN A 78 -1.11 -9.28 -4.69
N VAL A 79 -1.09 -8.86 -3.43
CA VAL A 79 -2.30 -8.53 -2.65
C VAL A 79 -2.89 -7.21 -3.15
N LYS A 80 -4.22 -7.16 -3.26
CA LYS A 80 -4.94 -5.98 -3.73
C LYS A 80 -5.11 -4.97 -2.61
N ASP A 81 -4.79 -3.70 -2.85
CA ASP A 81 -4.84 -2.66 -1.82
C ASP A 81 -6.26 -2.51 -1.22
N THR A 82 -7.30 -2.71 -2.04
CA THR A 82 -8.70 -2.73 -1.60
C THR A 82 -8.94 -3.62 -0.37
N THR A 83 -8.31 -4.79 -0.25
CA THR A 83 -8.57 -5.72 0.86
C THR A 83 -7.87 -5.32 2.16
N GLU A 84 -6.80 -4.53 2.04
CA GLU A 84 -5.92 -4.22 3.17
C GLU A 84 -6.41 -3.03 4.02
N LEU A 85 -7.37 -2.24 3.53
CA LEU A 85 -7.88 -1.08 4.27
C LEU A 85 -8.41 -1.48 5.66
N ALA A 86 -9.20 -2.54 5.72
CA ALA A 86 -9.80 -2.98 6.98
C ALA A 86 -8.73 -3.37 8.00
N ARG A 87 -7.67 -4.03 7.55
CA ARG A 87 -6.54 -4.45 8.38
C ARG A 87 -5.71 -3.25 8.82
N LEU A 88 -5.42 -2.32 7.91
CA LEU A 88 -4.67 -1.10 8.23
C LEU A 88 -5.40 -0.25 9.29
N LEU A 89 -6.72 -0.09 9.18
CA LEU A 89 -7.52 0.67 10.15
C LEU A 89 -7.53 0.05 11.55
N VAL A 90 -7.29 -1.26 11.71
CA VAL A 90 -7.17 -1.89 13.04
C VAL A 90 -5.88 -1.47 13.73
N GLY A 91 -4.82 -1.18 12.96
CA GLY A 91 -3.54 -0.73 13.50
C GLY A 91 -3.56 0.71 14.02
N ILE A 92 -4.57 1.51 13.68
CA ILE A 92 -4.64 2.91 14.10
C ILE A 92 -4.93 2.96 15.61
N ASN A 93 -3.96 3.47 16.36
CA ASN A 93 -4.06 3.68 17.79
C ASN A 93 -3.30 4.95 18.17
N VAL A 94 -4.03 5.99 18.58
CA VAL A 94 -3.46 7.26 19.03
C VAL A 94 -3.62 7.37 20.56
N PRO A 95 -2.52 7.28 21.32
CA PRO A 95 -2.55 7.49 22.77
C PRO A 95 -3.09 8.87 23.13
N ARG A 96 -3.75 8.97 24.27
CA ARG A 96 -4.17 10.26 24.83
C ARG A 96 -3.17 10.69 25.89
N ALA A 97 -2.96 12.00 26.02
CA ALA A 97 -2.08 12.56 27.06
C ALA A 97 -2.67 12.43 28.49
N GLY A 98 -3.94 12.08 28.63
CA GLY A 98 -4.64 11.88 29.90
C GLY A 98 -5.37 10.54 29.97
N PRO A 99 -6.13 10.28 31.05
CA PRO A 99 -6.85 9.03 31.24
C PRO A 99 -7.88 8.79 30.12
N GLY A 100 -8.05 7.51 29.75
CA GLY A 100 -9.06 7.07 28.79
C GLY A 100 -8.52 6.16 27.69
N ARG A 101 -9.44 5.61 26.89
CA ARG A 101 -9.09 4.70 25.78
C ARG A 101 -8.40 5.46 24.65
N PRO A 102 -7.35 4.89 24.03
CA PRO A 102 -6.75 5.46 22.83
C PRO A 102 -7.79 5.69 21.72
N ARG A 103 -7.55 6.71 20.91
CA ARG A 103 -8.39 6.99 19.74
C ARG A 103 -8.01 6.01 18.64
N THR A 104 -8.95 5.16 18.25
CA THR A 104 -8.76 4.14 17.20
C THR A 104 -9.55 4.41 15.92
N ARG A 105 -10.27 5.53 15.87
CA ARG A 105 -11.19 5.88 14.78
C ARG A 105 -10.84 7.27 14.24
N PRO A 106 -10.41 7.38 12.98
CA PRO A 106 -10.28 8.68 12.31
C PRO A 106 -11.63 9.35 12.12
N ASP A 107 -11.66 10.68 12.08
CA ASP A 107 -12.88 11.44 11.74
C ASP A 107 -13.10 11.46 10.23
N HIS A 108 -12.01 11.61 9.47
CA HIS A 108 -11.98 11.58 8.02
C HIS A 108 -10.79 10.75 7.53
N LEU A 109 -10.96 10.02 6.44
CA LEU A 109 -9.92 9.24 5.77
C LEU A 109 -9.81 9.69 4.32
N VAL A 110 -8.62 10.13 3.91
CA VAL A 110 -8.28 10.33 2.50
C VAL A 110 -7.36 9.18 2.08
N ALA A 111 -7.68 8.51 0.98
CA ALA A 111 -6.95 7.35 0.50
C ALA A 111 -6.83 7.36 -1.03
N ASP A 112 -5.90 6.57 -1.55
CA ASP A 112 -5.74 6.42 -3.00
C ASP A 112 -6.95 5.73 -3.67
N LYS A 113 -6.95 5.74 -5.00
CA LYS A 113 -8.00 5.10 -5.81
C LYS A 113 -8.05 3.58 -5.61
N GLY A 114 -6.95 2.92 -5.29
CA GLY A 114 -6.88 1.49 -4.99
C GLY A 114 -7.74 1.09 -3.77
N TYR A 115 -8.02 2.02 -2.86
CA TYR A 115 -8.93 1.82 -1.73
C TYR A 115 -10.40 2.18 -2.01
N SER A 116 -10.74 2.75 -3.17
CA SER A 116 -12.07 3.29 -3.49
C SER A 116 -13.15 2.24 -3.82
N SER A 117 -13.10 1.04 -3.24
CA SER A 117 -14.10 -0.01 -3.49
C SER A 117 -15.44 0.27 -2.80
N LYS A 118 -16.55 -0.31 -3.33
CA LYS A 118 -17.88 -0.23 -2.67
C LYS A 118 -17.85 -0.81 -1.25
N ALA A 119 -17.13 -1.93 -1.07
CA ALA A 119 -16.95 -2.58 0.22
C ALA A 119 -16.23 -1.68 1.23
N ASN A 120 -15.18 -0.98 0.80
CA ASN A 120 -14.43 -0.05 1.65
C ASN A 120 -15.27 1.15 2.04
N ARG A 121 -16.01 1.76 1.10
CA ARG A 121 -16.96 2.83 1.46
C ARG A 121 -18.02 2.35 2.45
N ALA A 122 -18.57 1.15 2.27
CA ALA A 122 -19.53 0.57 3.21
C ALA A 122 -18.90 0.33 4.60
N LEU A 123 -17.66 -0.15 4.65
CA LEU A 123 -16.88 -0.28 5.90
C LEU A 123 -16.72 1.06 6.61
N LEU A 124 -16.32 2.10 5.87
CA LEU A 124 -16.10 3.44 6.42
C LEU A 124 -17.41 4.05 6.94
N ARG A 125 -18.52 3.91 6.20
CA ARG A 125 -19.87 4.31 6.67
C ARG A 125 -20.28 3.58 7.94
N ARG A 126 -20.08 2.25 8.00
CA ARG A 126 -20.39 1.45 9.20
C ARG A 126 -19.55 1.86 10.40
N ARG A 127 -18.31 2.32 10.19
CA ARG A 127 -17.45 2.87 11.24
C ARG A 127 -17.69 4.37 11.50
N GLY A 128 -18.59 5.02 10.77
CA GLY A 128 -18.86 6.46 10.87
C GLY A 128 -17.69 7.36 10.49
N ILE A 129 -16.78 6.89 9.63
CA ILE A 129 -15.59 7.62 9.19
C ILE A 129 -15.94 8.37 7.90
N GLY A 130 -15.71 9.69 7.86
CA GLY A 130 -15.83 10.50 6.64
C GLY A 130 -14.80 10.09 5.58
N HIS A 131 -15.17 10.08 4.30
CA HIS A 131 -14.32 9.60 3.21
C HIS A 131 -14.83 10.03 1.84
#